data_AF-A0AAJ3UDX8-F1
#
_entry.id   AF-A0AAJ3UDX8-F1
#
_cell.length_a   1.000
_cell.length_b   1.000
_cell.length_c   1.000
_cell.angle_alpha   90.00
_cell.angle_beta   90.00
_cell.angle_gamma   90.00
#
_symmetry.space_group_name_H-M   'P 1'
#
loop_
_entity.id
_entity.type
_entity.pdbx_description
1 polymer ?
#
loop_
_entity_poly.entity_id
_entity_poly.type
_entity_poly.pdbx_seq_one_letter_code
_entity_poly.pdbx_strand_id
1 'polypeptide(L)' 'MKTKRKFKSDAFEAIHSSVEAMHVAGTADKETMRTFDEACLVSAEAKAQVANLKDRGAL' A
#
# COMPACT_ATOMS: atom_id res chain seq x y z
N MET A 1 -7.79 15.62 6.59
CA MET A 1 -6.44 15.07 6.30
C MET A 1 -6.61 13.75 5.56
N LYS A 2 -6.24 13.64 4.27
CA LYS A 2 -6.18 12.33 3.59
C LYS A 2 -4.98 11.58 4.19
N THR A 3 -5.23 10.47 4.87
CA THR A 3 -4.19 9.56 5.33
C THR A 3 -3.41 9.07 4.10
N LYS A 4 -2.15 9.48 3.98
CA LYS A 4 -1.32 9.08 2.84
C LYS A 4 -0.99 7.59 3.00
N ARG A 5 -1.68 6.75 2.24
CA ARG A 5 -1.45 5.30 2.16
C ARG A 5 0.00 5.07 1.74
N LYS A 6 0.72 4.18 2.44
CA LYS A 6 2.10 3.80 2.08
C LYS A 6 2.06 2.49 1.29
N PHE A 7 2.43 2.55 0.02
CA PHE A 7 2.53 1.39 -0.85
C PHE A 7 3.91 0.72 -0.74
N LYS A 8 3.94 -0.59 -0.98
CA LYS A 8 5.19 -1.39 -0.94
C LYS A 8 6.17 -0.98 -2.04
N SER A 9 5.66 -0.52 -3.18
CA SER A 9 6.42 -0.07 -4.35
C SER A 9 5.50 0.78 -5.24
N ASP A 10 6.09 1.57 -6.13
CA ASP A 10 5.41 2.34 -7.18
C ASP A 10 4.51 1.44 -8.06
N ALA A 11 4.97 0.22 -8.36
CA ALA A 11 4.16 -0.74 -9.11
C ALA A 11 2.86 -1.13 -8.37
N PHE A 12 2.92 -1.29 -7.05
CA PHE A 12 1.73 -1.59 -6.23
C PHE A 12 0.81 -0.37 -6.09
N GLU A 13 1.36 0.84 -6.11
CA GLU A 13 0.58 2.08 -6.16
C GLU A 13 -0.20 2.18 -7.48
N ALA A 14 0.46 1.92 -8.62
CA ALA A 14 -0.17 1.95 -9.94
C ALA A 14 -1.28 0.89 -10.08
N ILE A 15 -1.04 -0.33 -9.59
CA ILE A 15 -2.04 -1.40 -9.55
C ILE A 15 -3.22 -0.98 -8.66
N HIS A 16 -2.96 -0.47 -7.45
CA HIS A 16 -4.02 -0.02 -6.55
C HIS A 16 -4.86 1.10 -7.16
N SER A 17 -4.23 2.08 -7.81
CA SER A 17 -4.94 3.15 -8.52
C SER A 17 -5.82 2.62 -9.66
N SER A 18 -5.38 1.57 -10.36
CA SER A 18 -6.16 0.93 -11.42
C SER A 18 -7.38 0.21 -10.85
N VAL A 19 -7.24 -0.50 -9.73
CA VAL A 19 -8.35 -1.19 -9.06
C VAL A 19 -9.30 -0.19 -8.39
N GLU A 20 -8.80 0.94 -7.89
CA GLU A 20 -9.63 2.04 -7.37
C GLU A 20 -10.53 2.60 -8.49
N ALA A 21 -10.00 2.75 -9.71
CA ALA A 21 -10.80 3.13 -10.87
C ALA A 21 -11.86 2.05 -11.24
N MET A 22 -11.52 0.76 -11.13
CA MET A 22 -12.48 -0.34 -11.30
C MET A 22 -13.59 -0.32 -10.23
N HIS A 23 -13.25 0.03 -9.00
CA HIS A 23 -14.24 0.17 -7.92
C HIS A 23 -15.20 1.33 -8.17
N VAL A 24 -14.67 2.48 -8.62
CA VAL A 24 -15.48 3.64 -9.02
C VAL A 24 -16.38 3.32 -10.22
N ALA A 25 -15.89 2.51 -11.16
CA ALA A 25 -16.66 2.02 -12.30
C ALA A 25 -17.71 0.94 -11.91
N GLY A 26 -17.74 0.49 -10.65
CA GLY A 26 -18.67 -0.53 -10.15
C GLY A 26 -18.31 -1.97 -10.56
N THR A 27 -17.12 -2.20 -11.13
CA THR A 27 -16.68 -3.53 -11.57
C THR A 27 -15.88 -4.28 -10.52
N ALA A 28 -15.44 -3.61 -9.45
CA ALA A 28 -14.81 -4.20 -8.28
C ALA A 28 -15.60 -3.85 -7.02
N ASP A 29 -15.78 -4.82 -6.12
CA ASP A 29 -16.50 -4.60 -4.86
C ASP A 29 -15.55 -4.10 -3.76
N LYS A 30 -16.12 -3.66 -2.63
CA LYS A 30 -15.37 -3.25 -1.45
C LYS A 30 -14.48 -4.37 -0.91
N GLU A 31 -14.92 -5.63 -0.99
CA GLU A 31 -14.09 -6.77 -0.59
C GLU A 31 -12.81 -6.84 -1.44
N THR A 32 -12.93 -6.70 -2.75
CA THR A 32 -11.77 -6.64 -3.67
C THR A 32 -10.83 -5.50 -3.29
N MET A 33 -11.36 -4.31 -3.00
CA MET A 33 -10.54 -3.18 -2.55
C MET A 33 -9.79 -3.47 -1.24
N ARG A 34 -10.39 -4.20 -0.28
CA ARG A 34 -9.73 -4.58 0.97
C ARG A 34 -8.56 -5.54 0.74
N THR A 35 -8.76 -6.57 -0.07
CA THR A 35 -7.71 -7.53 -0.45
C THR A 35 -6.53 -6.82 -1.12
N PHE A 36 -6.82 -5.86 -2.02
CA PHE A 36 -5.77 -5.07 -2.68
C PHE A 36 -5.10 -4.07 -1.73
N ASP A 37 -5.82 -3.47 -0.78
CA ASP A 37 -5.19 -2.67 0.29
C ASP A 37 -4.20 -3.53 1.09
N GLU A 38 -4.54 -4.75 1.49
CA GLU A 38 -3.63 -5.64 2.23
C GLU A 38 -2.43 -6.10 1.39
N ALA A 39 -2.65 -6.37 0.11
CA ALA A 39 -1.60 -6.79 -0.81
C ALA A 39 -0.65 -5.62 -1.17
N CYS A 40 -1.18 -4.43 -1.46
CA CYS A 40 -0.44 -3.30 -2.02
C CYS A 40 0.15 -2.37 -0.93
N LEU A 41 -0.51 -2.26 0.22
CA LEU A 41 -0.03 -1.41 1.31
C LEU A 41 1.07 -2.10 2.10
N VAL A 42 2.00 -1.29 2.60
CA VAL A 42 2.97 -1.71 3.60
C VAL A 42 2.17 -2.11 4.85
N SER A 43 2.13 -3.41 5.16
CA SER A 43 1.54 -3.89 6.43
C SER A 43 2.15 -3.09 7.57
N ALA A 44 1.36 -2.78 8.61
CA ALA A 44 1.87 -2.09 9.79
C ALA A 44 3.11 -2.79 10.37
N GLU A 45 3.19 -4.11 10.21
CA GLU A 45 4.31 -4.98 10.56
C GLU A 45 5.58 -4.69 9.74
N ALA A 46 5.44 -4.34 8.46
CA ALA A 46 6.55 -3.94 7.59
C ALA A 46 7.08 -2.53 7.95
N LYS A 47 6.22 -1.65 8.48
CA LYS A 47 6.62 -0.31 8.92
C LYS A 47 7.57 -0.35 10.14
N ALA A 48 7.51 -1.39 10.98
CA ALA A 48 8.42 -1.60 12.11
C ALA A 48 9.84 -2.00 11.67
N GLN A 49 9.97 -2.63 10.50
CA GLN A 49 11.23 -3.20 9.99
C GLN A 49 12.10 -2.12 9.32
N VAL A 50 11.47 -1.19 8.61
CA VAL A 50 12.17 -0.09 7.91
C VAL A 50 12.73 0.95 8.89
N ALA A 51 12.21 1.03 10.12
CA ALA A 51 12.77 1.88 11.17
C ALA A 51 14.15 1.40 11.66
N ASN A 52 14.47 0.10 11.54
CA ASN A 52 15.72 -0.47 12.04
C ASN A 52 16.87 -0.48 11.03
N LEU A 53 16.62 -0.20 9.74
CA LEU A 53 17.69 -0.20 8.72
C LEU A 53 18.45 1.13 8.64
N LYS A 54 17.93 2.22 9.24
CA LYS A 54 18.55 3.55 9.16
C LYS A 54 19.76 3.73 10.10
N ASP A 55 20.01 2.79 11.02
CA ASP A 55 21.03 2.95 12.09
C ASP A 55 22.39 2.28 11.80
N ARG A 56 22.52 1.47 10.74
CA ARG A 56 23.74 0.67 10.48
C ARG A 56 24.59 1.17 9.30
N GLY A 57 24.65 2.49 9.11
CA GLY A 57 25.45 3.14 8.06
C GLY A 57 26.37 4.26 8.57
N ALA A 58 26.63 4.30 9.87
CA ALA A 58 27.56 5.24 10.48
C ALA A 58 28.49 4.48 11.45
N LEU A 59 29.48 3.78 10.90
CA LEU A 59 30.79 3.49 11.49
C LEU A 59 31.70 2.86 10.43
#